data_AF-A0A7Y4JRC4-F1
#
_entry.id   AF-A0A7Y4JRC4-F1
#
_cell.length_a   1.000
_cell.length_b   1.000
_cell.length_c   1.000
_cell.angle_alpha   90.00
_cell.angle_beta   90.00
_cell.angle_gamma   90.00
#
_symmetry.space_group_name_H-M   'P 1'
#
loop_
_entity.id
_entity.type
_entity.pdbx_description
1 polymer ?
#
loop_
_entity_poly.entity_id
_entity_poly.type
_entity_poly.pdbx_seq_one_letter_code
_entity_poly.pdbx_strand_id
1 'polypeptide(L)'
;MVELSTVDEGALERTLNEWTAKGWNLDGVQFAMRESSKRPAMAFVFFTREGEAARHDEDDARQKLLRMSEGGSPTARLAAEHAGEHAQTVVPFVHPLSAHERLAKLAGLDEPEPTEEGLTLEPEE
;
A
#
# COMPACT_ATOMS: atom_id res chain seq x y z
N MET A 1 -13.11 -9.22 14.34
CA MET A 1 -12.40 -8.08 14.97
C MET A 1 -13.35 -7.40 15.92
N VAL A 2 -12.86 -6.96 17.08
CA VAL A 2 -13.66 -6.25 18.10
C VAL A 2 -13.02 -4.88 18.35
N GLU A 3 -13.84 -3.83 18.37
CA GLU A 3 -13.38 -2.44 18.54
C GLU A 3 -13.74 -1.94 19.94
N LEU A 4 -12.77 -1.33 20.63
CA LEU A 4 -12.95 -0.75 21.95
C LEU A 4 -12.71 0.75 21.87
N SER A 5 -13.74 1.53 22.21
CA SER A 5 -13.69 3.00 22.29
C SER A 5 -13.10 3.52 23.60
N THR A 6 -12.97 2.66 24.62
CA THR A 6 -12.29 2.94 25.89
C THR A 6 -11.31 1.80 26.16
N VAL A 7 -10.05 2.16 26.45
CA VAL A 7 -8.98 1.21 26.72
C VAL A 7 -8.61 1.27 28.19
N ASP A 8 -9.30 0.46 28.99
CA ASP A 8 -8.97 0.19 30.39
C ASP A 8 -8.75 -1.32 30.60
N GLU A 9 -8.08 -1.67 31.69
CA GLU A 9 -7.77 -3.05 32.07
C GLU A 9 -9.03 -3.92 32.11
N GLY A 10 -10.10 -3.43 32.74
CA GLY A 10 -11.33 -4.18 32.89
C GLY A 10 -12.07 -4.36 31.56
N ALA A 11 -12.12 -3.34 30.70
CA ALA A 11 -12.73 -3.46 29.38
C ALA A 11 -11.99 -4.46 28.49
N LEU A 12 -10.65 -4.44 28.52
CA LEU A 12 -9.85 -5.37 27.75
C LEU A 12 -10.01 -6.80 28.29
N GLU A 13 -9.91 -7.00 29.60
CA GLU A 13 -10.08 -8.32 30.24
C GLU A 13 -11.46 -8.92 29.93
N ARG A 14 -12.54 -8.15 30.12
CA ARG A 14 -13.91 -8.63 29.84
C ARG A 14 -14.06 -9.04 28.38
N THR A 15 -13.54 -8.23 27.46
CA THR A 15 -13.60 -8.52 26.03
C THR A 15 -12.83 -9.80 25.71
N LEU A 16 -11.59 -9.93 26.19
CA LEU A 16 -10.78 -11.12 25.96
C LEU A 16 -11.48 -12.38 26.49
N ASN A 17 -11.96 -12.34 27.73
CA ASN A 17 -12.63 -13.48 28.37
C ASN A 17 -13.92 -13.86 27.66
N GLU A 18 -14.72 -12.89 27.22
CA GLU A 18 -15.97 -13.17 26.50
C GLU A 18 -15.71 -13.90 25.18
N TRP A 19 -14.73 -13.44 24.40
CA TRP A 19 -14.44 -14.00 23.08
C TRP A 19 -13.67 -15.32 23.18
N THR A 20 -12.75 -15.47 24.13
CA THR A 20 -12.07 -16.75 24.37
C THR A 20 -13.03 -17.82 24.89
N ALA A 21 -14.00 -17.45 25.75
CA ALA A 21 -15.06 -18.36 26.19
C ALA A 21 -15.95 -18.86 25.03
N LYS A 22 -16.09 -18.06 23.96
CA LYS A 22 -16.78 -18.44 22.72
C LYS A 22 -15.93 -19.35 21.81
N GLY A 23 -14.71 -19.72 22.23
CA GLY A 23 -13.80 -20.58 21.47
C GLY A 23 -12.98 -19.83 20.41
N TRP A 24 -12.82 -18.52 20.55
CA TRP A 24 -11.93 -17.74 19.71
C TRP A 24 -10.53 -17.67 20.31
N ASN A 25 -9.50 -17.79 19.48
CA ASN A 25 -8.10 -17.61 19.86
C ASN A 25 -7.72 -16.14 19.69
N LEU A 26 -7.04 -15.57 20.68
CA LEU A 26 -6.49 -14.23 20.56
C LEU A 26 -5.33 -14.24 19.55
N ASP A 27 -5.40 -13.35 18.57
CA ASP A 27 -4.37 -13.19 17.53
C ASP A 27 -3.49 -11.97 17.82
N GLY A 28 -4.10 -10.83 18.16
CA GLY A 28 -3.36 -9.62 18.47
C GLY A 28 -4.25 -8.47 18.92
N VAL A 29 -3.61 -7.42 19.43
CA VAL A 29 -4.27 -6.17 19.82
C VAL A 29 -3.53 -4.99 19.21
N GLN A 30 -4.23 -4.12 18.51
CA GLN A 30 -3.68 -2.89 17.95
C GLN A 30 -4.28 -1.67 18.66
N PHE A 31 -3.42 -0.85 19.24
CA PHE A 31 -3.82 0.35 19.96
C PHE A 31 -3.71 1.59 19.08
N ALA A 32 -4.79 2.38 19.01
CA ALA A 32 -4.78 3.69 18.40
C ALA A 32 -4.41 4.74 19.46
N MET A 33 -3.20 5.31 19.36
CA MET A 33 -2.69 6.30 20.30
C MET A 33 -3.28 7.70 20.03
N ARG A 34 -3.35 8.56 21.06
CA ARG A 34 -3.63 10.01 20.87
C ARG A 34 -2.32 10.79 20.83
N GLU A 35 -2.23 11.78 19.95
CA GLU A 35 -1.07 12.67 19.78
C GLU A 35 -0.54 13.27 21.10
N SER A 36 -1.43 13.55 22.07
CA SER A 36 -1.07 14.22 23.33
C SER A 36 -1.00 13.32 24.55
N SER A 37 -1.10 11.98 24.40
CA SER A 37 -1.24 11.08 25.54
C SER A 37 -0.52 9.76 25.34
N LYS A 38 0.19 9.30 26.37
CA LYS A 38 0.71 7.93 26.44
C LYS A 38 -0.39 6.87 26.62
N ARG A 39 -1.65 7.29 26.79
CA ARG A 39 -2.79 6.38 26.91
C ARG A 39 -3.46 6.21 25.54
N PRO A 40 -3.72 4.97 25.11
CA PRO A 40 -4.42 4.69 23.86
C PRO A 40 -5.87 5.20 23.91
N ALA A 41 -6.33 5.72 22.77
CA ALA A 41 -7.69 6.21 22.56
C ALA A 41 -8.67 5.07 22.29
N MET A 42 -8.24 4.11 21.48
CA MET A 42 -9.02 2.96 21.04
C MET A 42 -8.13 1.73 20.92
N ALA A 43 -8.74 0.55 20.92
CA ALA A 43 -8.07 -0.70 20.66
C ALA A 43 -8.88 -1.57 19.68
N PHE A 44 -8.17 -2.25 18.79
CA PHE A 44 -8.71 -3.27 17.90
C PHE A 44 -8.17 -4.62 18.35
N VAL A 45 -9.06 -5.54 18.72
CA VAL A 45 -8.70 -6.89 19.15
C VAL A 45 -9.03 -7.87 18.03
N PHE A 46 -8.00 -8.59 17.60
CA PHE A 46 -8.08 -9.59 16.55
C PHE A 46 -8.16 -10.97 17.16
N PHE A 47 -9.07 -11.76 16.63
CA PHE A 47 -9.29 -13.13 17.04
C PHE A 47 -9.27 -14.04 15.81
N THR A 48 -8.66 -15.21 15.96
CA THR A 48 -8.62 -16.28 14.96
C THR A 48 -9.33 -17.51 15.51
N ARG A 49 -9.71 -18.45 14.66
CA ARG A 49 -10.28 -19.72 15.08
C ARG A 49 -9.82 -20.80 14.11
N GLU A 50 -9.22 -21.86 14.64
CA GLU A 50 -8.86 -23.03 13.82
C GLU A 50 -10.15 -23.67 13.29
N GLY A 51 -10.34 -23.60 11.98
CA GLY A 51 -11.57 -24.03 11.29
C GLY A 51 -12.33 -22.92 10.58
N GLU A 52 -12.03 -21.66 10.86
CA GLU A 52 -12.62 -20.50 10.19
C GLU A 52 -11.57 -19.40 10.03
N ALA A 53 -10.70 -19.56 9.03
CA ALA A 53 -10.14 -18.38 8.39
C ALA A 53 -11.36 -17.56 7.95
N ALA A 54 -11.48 -16.30 8.41
CA ALA A 54 -12.53 -15.42 7.95
C ALA A 54 -12.55 -15.52 6.42
N ARG A 55 -13.57 -16.19 5.86
CA ARG A 55 -13.72 -16.29 4.42
C ARG A 55 -13.96 -14.86 3.96
N HIS A 56 -12.88 -14.18 3.61
CA HIS A 56 -12.98 -13.05 2.71
C HIS A 56 -13.49 -13.71 1.44
N ASP A 57 -14.76 -13.48 1.12
CA ASP A 57 -15.35 -14.01 -0.10
C ASP A 57 -14.62 -13.31 -1.25
N GLU A 58 -13.53 -13.94 -1.71
CA GLU A 58 -12.73 -13.42 -2.82
C GLU A 58 -13.59 -13.29 -4.06
N ASP A 59 -14.58 -14.16 -4.22
CA ASP A 59 -15.51 -14.13 -5.33
C ASP A 59 -16.46 -12.93 -5.22
N ASP A 60 -16.98 -12.61 -4.02
CA ASP A 60 -17.76 -11.38 -3.80
C ASP A 60 -16.90 -10.12 -4.01
N ALA A 61 -15.67 -10.11 -3.49
CA ALA A 61 -14.74 -9.00 -3.67
C ALA A 61 -14.40 -8.79 -5.17
N ARG A 62 -14.12 -9.88 -5.89
CA ARG A 62 -13.89 -9.87 -7.35
C ARG A 62 -15.14 -9.41 -8.10
N GLN A 63 -16.32 -9.93 -7.76
CA GLN A 63 -17.57 -9.59 -8.41
C GLN A 63 -17.96 -8.13 -8.19
N LYS A 64 -17.69 -7.60 -6.99
CA LYS A 64 -17.84 -6.18 -6.66
C LYS A 64 -16.90 -5.31 -7.48
N LEU A 65 -15.63 -5.71 -7.62
CA LEU A 65 -14.65 -5.03 -8.47
C LEU A 65 -15.07 -5.06 -9.95
N LEU A 66 -15.55 -6.20 -10.46
CA LEU A 66 -16.08 -6.34 -11.81
C LEU A 66 -17.27 -5.40 -12.03
N ARG A 67 -18.26 -5.39 -11.13
CA ARG A 67 -19.41 -4.47 -11.18
C ARG A 67 -18.98 -3.00 -11.15
N MET A 68 -17.98 -2.66 -10.37
CA MET A 68 -17.42 -1.29 -10.33
C MET A 68 -16.70 -0.93 -11.65
N SER A 69 -16.08 -1.91 -12.32
CA SER A 69 -15.40 -1.73 -13.59
C SER A 69 -16.34 -1.58 -14.78
N GLU A 70 -17.53 -2.21 -14.74
CA GLU A 70 -18.58 -2.08 -15.77
C GLU A 70 -19.12 -0.66 -15.88
N GLY A 71 -19.13 0.08 -14.77
CA GLY A 71 -19.46 1.51 -14.76
C GLY A 71 -18.43 2.38 -15.48
N GLY A 72 -17.23 1.86 -15.77
CA GLY A 72 -16.07 2.58 -16.27
C GLY A 72 -15.51 3.54 -15.22
N SER A 73 -14.19 3.50 -14.99
CA SER A 73 -13.55 4.55 -14.19
C SER A 73 -13.80 5.91 -14.84
N PRO A 74 -14.15 6.97 -14.08
CA PRO A 74 -14.21 8.33 -14.61
C PRO A 74 -12.90 8.71 -15.33
N THR A 75 -11.77 8.22 -14.84
CA THR A 75 -10.45 8.38 -15.47
C THR A 75 -10.36 7.69 -16.82
N ALA A 76 -10.97 6.52 -16.99
CA ALA A 76 -11.01 5.80 -18.26
C ALA A 76 -11.90 6.49 -19.30
N ARG A 77 -13.02 7.10 -18.87
CA ARG A 77 -13.86 7.94 -19.75
C ARG A 77 -13.13 9.19 -20.21
N LEU A 78 -12.49 9.91 -19.29
CA LEU A 78 -11.68 11.09 -19.61
C LEU A 78 -10.50 10.74 -20.54
N ALA A 79 -9.87 9.58 -20.37
CA ALA A 79 -8.81 9.09 -21.25
C ALA A 79 -9.33 8.73 -22.65
N ALA A 80 -10.53 8.15 -22.76
CA ALA A 80 -11.17 7.85 -24.04
C ALA A 80 -11.63 9.13 -24.78
N GLU A 81 -12.12 10.13 -24.05
CA GLU A 81 -12.48 11.45 -24.59
C GLU A 81 -11.24 12.18 -25.14
N HIS A 82 -10.12 12.15 -24.41
CA HIS A 82 -8.85 12.72 -24.90
C HIS A 82 -8.23 11.96 -26.08
N ALA A 83 -8.52 10.67 -26.24
CA ALA A 83 -8.04 9.88 -27.37
C ALA A 83 -8.77 10.21 -28.69
N GLY A 84 -9.94 10.85 -28.64
CA GLY A 84 -10.73 11.22 -29.81
C GLY A 84 -10.30 12.50 -30.51
N GLU A 85 -9.61 13.42 -29.82
CA GLU A 85 -9.28 14.76 -30.36
C GLU A 85 -7.90 14.84 -31.02
N HIS A 86 -7.02 13.86 -30.81
CA HIS A 86 -5.68 13.81 -31.41
C HIS A 86 -5.46 12.51 -32.18
N ALA A 87 -6.25 12.29 -33.23
CA ALA A 87 -5.89 11.36 -34.30
C ALA A 87 -4.78 11.97 -35.19
N GLN A 88 -3.60 12.17 -34.61
CA GLN A 88 -2.35 12.29 -35.37
C GLN A 88 -1.59 11.00 -35.12
N THR A 89 -1.46 10.20 -36.19
CA THR A 89 -0.73 8.94 -36.26
C THR A 89 0.51 8.94 -35.37
N VAL A 90 0.43 8.30 -34.20
CA VAL A 90 1.61 7.98 -33.40
C VAL A 90 2.22 6.75 -34.05
N VAL A 91 3.15 6.98 -34.98
CA VAL A 91 4.21 6.00 -35.24
C VAL A 91 4.80 5.64 -33.87
N PRO A 92 5.00 4.35 -33.54
CA PRO A 92 5.62 3.97 -32.28
C PRO A 92 7.03 4.55 -32.30
N PHE A 93 7.21 5.71 -31.67
CA PHE A 93 8.53 6.19 -31.34
C PHE A 93 9.02 5.25 -30.24
N VAL A 94 9.80 4.26 -30.65
CA VAL A 94 10.58 3.44 -29.74
C VAL A 94 11.59 4.40 -29.11
N HIS A 95 11.19 5.03 -28.02
CA HIS A 95 12.10 5.81 -27.21
C HIS A 95 13.20 4.83 -26.76
N PRO A 96 14.50 5.16 -26.92
CA PRO A 96 15.58 4.20 -26.70
C PRO A 96 15.65 3.64 -25.27
N LEU A 97 14.88 4.21 -24.36
CA LEU A 97 14.80 3.80 -22.96
C LEU A 97 13.41 3.26 -22.65
N SER A 98 13.39 2.06 -22.10
CA SER A 98 12.22 1.44 -21.51
C SER A 98 11.59 2.34 -20.44
N ALA A 99 10.31 2.11 -20.12
CA ALA A 99 9.63 2.87 -19.06
C ALA A 99 10.37 2.77 -17.71
N HIS A 100 11.03 1.64 -17.47
CA HIS A 100 11.84 1.39 -16.28
C HIS A 100 13.08 2.30 -16.21
N GLU A 101 13.86 2.41 -17.29
CA GLU A 101 15.07 3.24 -17.35
C GLU A 101 14.78 4.74 -17.21
N ARG A 102 13.65 5.21 -17.75
CA ARG A 102 13.24 6.62 -17.56
C ARG A 102 12.96 6.95 -16.11
N LEU A 103 12.37 6.00 -15.37
CA LEU A 103 12.06 6.14 -13.95
C LEU A 103 13.35 6.13 -13.11
N ALA A 104 14.30 5.25 -13.44
CA ALA A 104 15.61 5.19 -12.79
C ALA A 104 16.43 6.47 -13.00
N LYS A 105 16.42 7.03 -14.22
CA LYS A 105 17.11 8.29 -14.54
C LYS A 105 16.51 9.51 -13.82
N LEU A 106 15.19 9.57 -13.70
CA LEU A 106 14.48 10.59 -12.91
C LEU A 106 14.78 10.49 -11.41
N ALA A 107 14.99 9.26 -10.92
CA ALA A 107 15.37 8.99 -9.54
C ALA A 107 16.86 9.27 -9.25
N GLY A 108 17.66 9.66 -10.27
CA GLY A 108 19.08 9.99 -10.12
C GLY A 108 19.98 8.79 -9.79
N LEU A 109 19.52 7.57 -10.03
CA LEU A 109 20.21 6.33 -9.58
C LEU A 109 21.23 5.78 -10.60
N ASP A 110 21.50 6.52 -11.67
CA ASP A 110 22.31 6.07 -12.83
C ASP A 110 23.48 7.01 -13.15
N GLU A 111 23.90 7.84 -12.19
CA GLU A 111 25.18 8.56 -12.32
C GLU A 111 26.33 7.60 -11.96
N PRO A 112 27.31 7.35 -12.86
CA PRO A 112 28.50 6.61 -12.49
C PRO A 112 29.34 7.45 -11.52
N GLU A 113 29.76 6.84 -10.41
CA GLU A 113 30.78 7.39 -9.50
C GLU A 113 31.98 7.91 -10.32
N PRO A 114 32.41 9.18 -10.15
CA PRO A 114 33.53 9.72 -10.91
C PRO A 114 34.81 8.96 -10.57
N THR A 115 35.46 8.41 -11.59
CA THR A 115 36.80 7.82 -11.48
C THR A 115 37.77 8.89 -10.99
N GLU A 116 38.32 8.73 -9.78
CA GLU A 116 39.38 9.59 -9.28
C GLU A 116 40.64 9.40 -10.14
N GLU A 117 40.85 10.29 -11.11
CA GLU A 117 42.10 10.35 -11.87
C GLU A 117 43.21 10.84 -10.93
N GLY A 118 44.10 9.90 -10.57
CA GLY A 118 45.29 10.17 -9.76
C GLY A 118 46.14 11.28 -10.37
N LEU A 119 46.51 12.24 -9.53
CA LEU A 119 47.37 13.38 -9.84
C LEU A 119 48.74 12.90 -10.38
N THR A 120 48.90 12.81 -11.70
CA THR A 120 50.24 12.73 -12.30
C THR A 120 50.84 14.12 -12.30
N LEU A 121 51.71 14.39 -11.33
CA LEU A 121 52.56 15.58 -11.34
C LEU A 121 53.58 15.45 -12.48
N GLU A 122 53.37 16.19 -13.56
CA GLU A 122 54.40 16.43 -14.57
C GLU A 122 55.54 17.26 -13.93
N PRO A 123 56.82 16.88 -14.12
CA PRO A 123 57.94 17.67 -13.62
C PRO A 123 58.18 18.90 -14.52
N GLU A 124 58.18 20.10 -13.94
CA GLU A 124 58.68 21.30 -14.63
C GLU A 124 60.23 21.34 -14.59
N GLU A 125 60.80 21.80 -15.72
CA GLU A 125 62.24 21.97 -16.01
C GLU A 125 62.98 22.94 -15.06
#